data_AF-A0AAI9X6B6-F1
#
_entry.id   AF-A0AAI9X6B6-F1
#
_cell.length_a   1.000
_cell.length_b   1.000
_cell.length_c   1.000
_cell.angle_alpha   90.00
_cell.angle_beta   90.00
_cell.angle_gamma   90.00
#
_symmetry.space_group_name_H-M   'P 1'
#
loop_
_entity.id
_entity.type
_entity.pdbx_description
1 polymer ?
#
loop_
_entity_poly.entity_id
_entity_poly.type
_entity_poly.pdbx_seq_one_letter_code
_entity_poly.pdbx_strand_id
1 'polypeptide(L)'
;MMASARTRDPTPCYLIGEDDYQPALQSIRSIISVILYLNDRLVYSQMVHAANSVRSELALADQEWMSVAGYNPRGQNWWDQWFRDRMRFIVQEARVWVNHWISEMRKFRAVRTRYDAAYVNEVLSSYERLASDMDIDLQGLKGNG
;
A
#
# COMPACT_ATOMS: atom_id res chain seq x y z
N MET A 1 -50.00 -28.04 -19.53
CA MET A 1 -49.74 -26.68 -19.00
C MET A 1 -48.86 -26.85 -17.77
N MET A 2 -47.54 -26.69 -17.89
CA MET A 2 -46.77 -25.47 -17.53
C MET A 2 -47.06 -25.02 -16.09
N ALA A 3 -46.10 -24.90 -15.17
CA ALA A 3 -44.72 -24.46 -15.34
C ALA A 3 -43.73 -25.19 -14.40
N SER A 4 -42.55 -25.47 -14.95
CA SER A 4 -41.34 -25.91 -14.25
C SER A 4 -40.82 -24.77 -13.38
N ALA A 5 -40.83 -24.98 -12.05
CA ALA A 5 -40.04 -24.17 -11.13
C ALA A 5 -38.58 -24.60 -11.27
N ARG A 6 -37.78 -23.80 -11.97
CA ARG A 6 -36.32 -23.83 -11.91
C ARG A 6 -35.93 -23.59 -10.45
N THR A 7 -35.64 -24.66 -9.71
CA THR A 7 -34.74 -24.60 -8.57
C THR A 7 -33.44 -24.03 -9.10
N ARG A 8 -33.15 -22.77 -8.78
CA ARG A 8 -31.80 -22.23 -8.90
C ARG A 8 -30.95 -23.14 -8.03
N ASP A 9 -30.06 -23.90 -8.66
CA ASP A 9 -28.90 -24.42 -7.96
C ASP A 9 -28.33 -23.27 -7.13
N PRO A 10 -28.19 -23.40 -5.80
CA PRO A 10 -27.32 -22.50 -5.10
C PRO A 10 -25.96 -22.73 -5.75
N THR A 11 -25.50 -21.74 -6.52
CA THR A 11 -24.12 -21.61 -6.94
C THR A 11 -23.28 -22.09 -5.77
N PRO A 12 -22.38 -23.08 -5.93
CA PRO A 12 -21.52 -23.45 -4.83
C PRO A 12 -20.79 -22.16 -4.47
N CYS A 13 -21.17 -21.56 -3.33
CA CYS A 13 -20.26 -20.66 -2.64
C CYS A 13 -19.03 -21.53 -2.51
N TYR A 14 -18.01 -21.25 -3.32
CA TYR A 14 -16.74 -21.94 -3.25
C TYR A 14 -16.42 -21.94 -1.76
N LEU A 15 -16.50 -23.13 -1.17
CA LEU A 15 -15.91 -23.38 0.11
C LEU A 15 -14.44 -23.14 -0.17
N ILE A 16 -13.99 -21.89 0.01
CA ILE A 16 -12.64 -21.61 0.46
C ILE A 16 -12.54 -22.54 1.65
N GLY A 17 -11.88 -23.69 1.46
CA GLY A 17 -11.79 -24.67 2.53
C GLY A 17 -11.35 -23.91 3.77
N GLU A 18 -11.90 -24.21 4.94
CA GLU A 18 -11.58 -23.47 6.18
C GLU A 18 -10.05 -23.44 6.49
N ASP A 19 -9.27 -24.21 5.72
CA ASP A 19 -7.83 -24.31 5.75
C ASP A 19 -7.09 -23.60 4.61
N ASP A 20 -7.74 -22.89 3.68
CA ASP A 20 -7.06 -22.21 2.58
C ASP A 20 -6.55 -20.82 3.00
N TYR A 21 -5.33 -20.80 3.54
CA TYR A 21 -4.61 -19.61 3.97
C TYR A 21 -3.92 -18.86 2.82
N GLN A 22 -3.89 -19.45 1.62
CA GLN A 22 -3.13 -18.91 0.49
C GLN A 22 -3.62 -17.52 0.05
N PRO A 23 -4.94 -17.26 -0.08
CA PRO A 23 -5.43 -15.94 -0.48
C PRO A 23 -5.02 -14.83 0.49
N ALA A 24 -5.01 -15.13 1.80
CA ALA A 24 -4.60 -14.18 2.83
C ALA A 24 -3.09 -13.90 2.76
N LEU A 25 -2.26 -14.94 2.65
CA LEU A 25 -0.81 -14.78 2.46
C LEU A 25 -0.48 -14.01 1.17
N GLN A 26 -1.21 -14.26 0.07
CA GLN A 26 -1.04 -13.54 -1.18
C GLN A 26 -1.43 -12.07 -1.05
N SER A 27 -2.48 -11.76 -0.30
CA SER A 27 -2.92 -10.38 -0.05
C SER A 27 -1.88 -9.60 0.76
N ILE A 28 -1.36 -10.20 1.84
CA ILE A 28 -0.25 -9.60 2.63
C ILE A 28 0.98 -9.37 1.74
N ARG A 29 1.38 -10.39 0.98
CA ARG A 29 2.52 -10.29 0.05
C ARG A 29 2.33 -9.18 -0.96
N SER A 30 1.12 -9.03 -1.51
CA SER A 30 0.83 -8.04 -2.55
C SER A 30 1.05 -6.62 -2.03
N ILE A 31 0.57 -6.29 -0.83
CA ILE A 31 0.78 -4.97 -0.23
C ILE A 31 2.26 -4.69 0.01
N ILE A 32 3.00 -5.66 0.58
CA ILE A 32 4.45 -5.54 0.77
C ILE A 32 5.14 -5.30 -0.59
N SER A 33 4.75 -6.07 -1.61
CA SER A 33 5.34 -5.98 -2.95
C SER A 33 5.09 -4.62 -3.60
N VAL A 34 3.92 -4.01 -3.39
CA VAL A 34 3.62 -2.66 -3.89
C VAL A 34 4.57 -1.62 -3.29
N ILE A 35 4.79 -1.66 -1.97
CA ILE A 35 5.70 -0.70 -1.32
C ILE A 35 7.14 -0.92 -1.81
N LEU A 36 7.59 -2.17 -1.89
CA LEU A 36 8.92 -2.48 -2.44
C LEU A 36 9.05 -2.06 -3.91
N TYR A 37 8.00 -2.21 -4.71
CA TYR A 37 7.98 -1.83 -6.12
C TYR A 37 8.09 -0.31 -6.31
N LEU A 38 7.57 0.51 -5.39
CA LEU A 38 7.75 1.97 -5.44
C LEU A 38 9.23 2.37 -5.30
N ASN A 39 10.06 1.52 -4.70
CA ASN A 39 11.51 1.70 -4.61
C ASN A 39 12.28 1.04 -5.76
N ASP A 40 11.62 0.36 -6.70
CA ASP A 40 12.28 -0.10 -7.91
C ASP A 40 12.88 1.09 -8.65
N ARG A 41 14.11 0.95 -9.13
CA ARG A 41 14.89 2.06 -9.70
C ARG A 41 14.13 2.84 -10.78
N LEU A 42 13.39 2.15 -11.66
CA LEU A 42 12.66 2.81 -12.73
C LEU A 42 11.42 3.55 -12.20
N VAL A 43 10.68 2.89 -11.29
CA VAL A 43 9.47 3.45 -10.69
C VAL A 43 9.79 4.64 -9.81
N TYR A 44 10.78 4.50 -8.94
CA TYR A 44 11.30 5.57 -8.08
C TYR A 44 11.73 6.79 -8.92
N SER A 45 12.52 6.57 -9.98
CA SER A 45 12.97 7.67 -10.85
C SER A 45 11.79 8.40 -11.50
N GLN A 46 10.76 7.69 -11.94
CA GLN A 46 9.57 8.29 -12.54
C GLN A 46 8.73 9.04 -11.50
N MET A 47 8.55 8.47 -10.31
CA MET A 47 7.85 9.10 -9.20
C MET A 47 8.52 10.41 -8.79
N VAL A 48 9.84 10.40 -8.57
CA VAL A 48 10.62 11.59 -8.22
C VAL A 48 10.55 12.65 -9.33
N HIS A 49 10.68 12.24 -10.59
CA HIS A 49 10.56 13.15 -11.72
C HIS A 49 9.18 13.82 -11.75
N ALA A 50 8.10 13.04 -11.67
CA ALA A 50 6.73 13.56 -11.67
C ALA A 50 6.47 14.52 -10.50
N ALA A 51 6.92 14.17 -9.29
CA ALA A 51 6.78 15.02 -8.12
C ALA A 51 7.52 16.36 -8.29
N ASN A 52 8.73 16.33 -8.87
CA ASN A 52 9.51 17.53 -9.15
C ASN A 52 8.93 18.38 -10.30
N SER A 53 8.26 17.76 -11.28
CA SER A 53 7.55 18.48 -12.34
C SER A 53 6.38 19.28 -11.77
N VAL A 54 5.53 18.67 -10.93
CA VAL A 54 4.43 19.38 -10.24
C VAL A 54 4.97 20.54 -9.40
N ARG A 55 6.04 20.28 -8.66
CA ARG A 55 6.72 21.32 -7.88
C ARG A 55 7.19 22.49 -8.73
N SER A 56 7.67 22.24 -9.95
CA SER A 56 8.15 23.28 -10.87
C SER A 56 7.01 24.13 -11.42
N GLU A 57 5.87 23.51 -11.77
CA GLU A 57 4.67 24.22 -12.20
C GLU A 57 4.08 25.09 -11.08
N LEU A 58 4.07 24.58 -9.84
CA LEU A 58 3.68 25.38 -8.68
C LEU A 58 4.63 26.56 -8.45
N ALA A 59 5.91 26.43 -8.80
CA ALA A 59 6.85 27.54 -8.71
C ALA A 59 6.54 28.66 -9.70
N LEU A 60 6.17 28.31 -10.92
CA LEU A 60 5.73 29.28 -11.93
C LEU A 60 4.43 29.97 -11.50
N ALA A 61 3.48 29.19 -10.96
CA ALA A 61 2.24 29.75 -10.42
C ALA A 61 2.47 30.68 -9.22
N ASP A 62 3.35 30.31 -8.28
CA ASP A 62 3.72 31.17 -7.15
C ASP A 62 4.34 32.49 -7.64
N GLN A 63 5.21 32.45 -8.66
CA GLN A 63 5.84 33.63 -9.25
C GLN A 63 4.83 34.58 -9.88
N GLU A 64 3.93 34.03 -10.70
CA GLU A 64 2.87 34.83 -11.34
C GLU A 64 1.91 35.41 -10.29
N TRP A 65 1.57 34.64 -9.27
CA TRP A 65 0.71 35.12 -8.20
C TRP A 65 1.34 36.27 -7.41
N MET A 66 2.63 36.17 -7.10
CA MET A 66 3.39 37.26 -6.47
C MET A 66 3.42 38.52 -7.35
N SER A 67 3.54 38.37 -8.67
CA SER A 67 3.61 39.50 -9.60
C SER A 67 2.31 40.30 -9.65
N VAL A 68 1.17 39.62 -9.55
CA VAL A 68 -0.18 40.22 -9.64
C VAL A 68 -0.70 40.70 -8.28
N ALA A 69 -0.55 39.88 -7.22
CA ALA A 69 -1.23 40.08 -5.94
C ALA A 69 -0.30 40.53 -4.80
N GLY A 70 1.02 40.56 -5.03
CA GLY A 70 2.00 41.02 -4.04
C GLY A 70 2.19 40.09 -2.83
N TYR A 71 1.67 38.86 -2.86
CA TYR A 71 1.90 37.84 -1.83
C TYR A 71 2.27 36.48 -2.43
N ASN A 72 3.04 35.68 -1.70
CA ASN A 72 3.45 34.35 -2.12
C ASN A 72 2.52 33.26 -1.52
N PRO A 73 1.81 32.46 -2.32
CA PRO A 73 0.95 31.39 -1.82
C PRO A 73 1.71 30.18 -1.26
N ARG A 74 3.03 30.08 -1.50
CA ARG A 74 3.93 29.02 -1.02
C ARG A 74 3.50 27.63 -1.50
N GLY A 75 2.98 27.52 -2.73
CA GLY A 75 2.50 26.28 -3.32
C GLY A 75 3.57 25.19 -3.36
N GLN A 76 4.82 25.55 -3.69
CA GLN A 76 5.95 24.63 -3.66
C GLN A 76 6.15 23.98 -2.28
N ASN A 77 6.16 24.78 -1.21
CA ASN A 77 6.41 24.29 0.14
C ASN A 77 5.27 23.39 0.61
N TRP A 78 4.03 23.77 0.30
CA TRP A 78 2.86 22.95 0.59
C TRP A 78 2.95 21.60 -0.12
N TRP A 79 3.35 21.58 -1.40
CA TRP A 79 3.53 20.34 -2.16
C TRP A 79 4.64 19.46 -1.59
N ASP A 80 5.80 20.04 -1.28
CA ASP A 80 6.94 19.32 -0.71
C ASP A 80 6.55 18.63 0.60
N GLN A 81 5.78 19.32 1.45
CA GLN A 81 5.26 18.75 2.68
C GLN A 81 4.19 17.68 2.42
N TRP A 82 3.16 18.01 1.64
CA TRP A 82 2.03 17.13 1.38
C TRP A 82 2.47 15.81 0.74
N PHE A 83 3.35 15.85 -0.26
CA PHE A 83 3.80 14.65 -0.96
C PHE A 83 4.59 13.71 -0.03
N ARG A 84 5.54 14.27 0.74
CA ARG A 84 6.33 13.49 1.70
C ARG A 84 5.45 12.87 2.78
N ASP A 85 4.54 13.65 3.35
CA ASP A 85 3.63 13.18 4.40
C ASP A 85 2.66 12.14 3.85
N ARG A 86 2.19 12.29 2.60
CA ARG A 86 1.32 11.32 1.95
C ARG A 86 2.01 9.97 1.72
N MET A 87 3.27 9.98 1.27
CA MET A 87 4.02 8.72 1.07
C MET A 87 4.31 8.01 2.39
N ARG A 88 4.71 8.77 3.42
CA ARG A 88 4.89 8.22 4.78
C ARG A 88 3.61 7.63 5.34
N PHE A 89 2.48 8.33 5.16
CA PHE A 89 1.17 7.86 5.60
C PHE A 89 0.78 6.54 4.90
N ILE A 90 1.00 6.43 3.59
CA ILE A 90 0.73 5.18 2.85
C ILE A 90 1.54 4.01 3.40
N VAL A 91 2.84 4.22 3.66
CA VAL A 91 3.71 3.19 4.26
C VAL A 91 3.20 2.80 5.65
N GLN A 92 2.84 3.78 6.48
CA GLN A 92 2.33 3.53 7.82
C GLN A 92 1.04 2.71 7.80
N GLU A 93 0.07 3.08 6.96
CA GLU A 93 -1.18 2.34 6.79
C GLU A 93 -0.92 0.92 6.30
N ALA A 94 -0.01 0.74 5.33
CA ALA A 94 0.38 -0.58 4.85
C ALA A 94 0.98 -1.45 5.96
N ARG A 95 1.88 -0.89 6.79
CA ARG A 95 2.47 -1.59 7.96
C ARG A 95 1.39 -2.01 8.96
N VAL A 96 0.49 -1.09 9.32
CA VAL A 96 -0.62 -1.34 10.26
C VAL A 96 -1.51 -2.46 9.72
N TRP A 97 -1.91 -2.38 8.45
CA TRP A 97 -2.75 -3.39 7.82
C TRP A 97 -2.07 -4.77 7.80
N VAL A 98 -0.80 -4.85 7.38
CA VAL A 98 -0.06 -6.12 7.31
C VAL A 98 0.08 -6.74 8.70
N ASN A 99 0.48 -5.97 9.70
CA ASN A 99 0.65 -6.46 11.06
C ASN A 99 -0.68 -6.92 11.68
N HIS A 100 -1.78 -6.20 11.41
CA HIS A 100 -3.11 -6.61 11.83
C HIS A 100 -3.46 -8.01 11.27
N TRP A 101 -3.33 -8.21 9.96
CA TRP A 101 -3.68 -9.49 9.34
C TRP A 101 -2.73 -10.64 9.69
N ILE A 102 -1.44 -10.36 9.90
CA ILE A 102 -0.51 -11.35 10.47
C ILE A 102 -0.98 -11.82 11.84
N SER A 103 -1.39 -10.89 12.71
CA SER A 103 -1.92 -11.22 14.05
C SER A 103 -3.20 -12.06 13.96
N GLU A 104 -4.14 -11.68 13.12
CA GLU A 104 -5.40 -12.43 12.93
C GLU A 104 -5.15 -13.84 12.37
N MET A 105 -4.23 -13.99 11.40
CA MET A 105 -3.88 -15.31 10.87
C MET A 105 -3.22 -16.21 11.92
N ARG A 106 -2.34 -15.66 12.76
CA ARG A 106 -1.72 -16.41 13.87
C ARG A 106 -2.77 -16.88 14.88
N LYS A 107 -3.71 -16.02 15.27
CA LYS A 107 -4.82 -16.38 16.18
C LYS A 107 -5.70 -17.48 15.59
N PHE A 108 -6.10 -17.34 14.33
CA PHE A 108 -6.92 -18.33 13.64
C PHE A 108 -6.24 -19.71 13.59
N ARG A 109 -4.92 -19.74 13.35
CA ARG A 109 -4.13 -20.98 13.25
C ARG A 109 -3.77 -21.59 14.60
N ALA A 110 -3.59 -20.80 15.64
CA ALA A 110 -3.33 -21.31 17.00
C ALA A 110 -4.44 -22.28 17.48
N VAL A 111 -5.66 -22.12 16.94
CA VAL A 111 -6.83 -22.93 17.30
C VAL A 111 -6.99 -24.20 16.43
N ARG A 112 -6.35 -24.28 15.26
CA ARG A 112 -6.63 -25.30 14.21
C ARG A 112 -5.41 -26.15 13.80
N THR A 113 -4.51 -26.48 14.74
CA THR A 113 -3.22 -27.17 14.50
C THR A 113 -3.24 -28.28 13.44
N ARG A 114 -2.68 -27.97 12.25
CA ARG A 114 -2.39 -28.89 11.14
C ARG A 114 -0.89 -28.91 10.81
N TYR A 115 -0.47 -29.89 10.01
CA TYR A 115 0.91 -30.09 9.54
C TYR A 115 1.54 -28.85 8.86
N ASP A 116 0.74 -27.92 8.35
CA ASP A 116 1.18 -26.70 7.65
C ASP A 116 1.44 -25.49 8.57
N ALA A 117 1.09 -25.58 9.86
CA ALA A 117 1.14 -24.45 10.79
C ALA A 117 2.55 -23.88 10.96
N ALA A 118 3.58 -24.74 10.96
CA ALA A 118 4.98 -24.31 11.05
C ALA A 118 5.39 -23.46 9.83
N TYR A 119 5.07 -23.93 8.63
CA TYR A 119 5.35 -23.22 7.37
C TYR A 119 4.64 -21.86 7.34
N VAL A 120 3.35 -21.82 7.67
CA VAL A 120 2.59 -20.55 7.67
C VAL A 120 3.17 -19.56 8.69
N ASN A 121 3.53 -20.03 9.89
CA ASN A 121 4.14 -19.16 10.91
C ASN A 121 5.50 -18.61 10.48
N GLU A 122 6.31 -19.40 9.78
CA GLU A 122 7.58 -18.95 9.22
C GLU A 122 7.36 -17.85 8.16
N VAL A 123 6.41 -18.06 7.24
CA VAL A 123 6.05 -17.07 6.21
C VAL A 123 5.54 -15.78 6.85
N LEU A 124 4.64 -15.87 7.83
CA LEU A 124 4.11 -14.70 8.55
C LEU A 124 5.22 -13.93 9.28
N SER A 125 6.20 -14.64 9.86
CA SER A 125 7.35 -14.01 10.53
C SER A 125 8.30 -13.34 9.53
N SER A 126 8.41 -13.87 8.31
CA SER A 126 9.12 -13.21 7.22
C SER A 126 8.42 -11.93 6.77
N TYR A 127 7.09 -11.97 6.60
CA TYR A 127 6.30 -10.79 6.24
C TYR A 127 6.29 -9.72 7.32
N GLU A 128 6.31 -10.09 8.60
CA GLU A 128 6.41 -9.14 9.72
C GLU A 128 7.73 -8.35 9.67
N ARG A 129 8.86 -9.03 9.38
CA ARG A 129 10.16 -8.37 9.19
C ARG A 129 10.14 -7.43 7.98
N LEU A 130 9.66 -7.93 6.84
CA LEU A 130 9.55 -7.11 5.63
C LEU A 130 8.67 -5.88 5.88
N ALA A 131 7.57 -6.04 6.60
CA ALA A 131 6.66 -4.96 6.93
C ALA A 131 7.34 -3.91 7.82
N SER A 132 8.08 -4.33 8.86
CA SER A 132 8.86 -3.43 9.71
C SER A 132 9.84 -2.57 8.90
N ASP A 133 10.45 -3.16 7.88
CA ASP A 133 11.46 -2.52 7.04
C ASP A 133 10.86 -1.74 5.85
N MET A 134 9.55 -1.84 5.59
CA MET A 134 8.90 -1.15 4.46
C MET A 134 9.05 0.36 4.58
N ASP A 135 9.73 1.01 3.65
CA ASP A 135 9.76 2.46 3.53
C ASP A 135 9.67 2.85 2.06
N ILE A 136 9.40 4.12 1.76
CA ILE A 136 9.50 4.65 0.39
C ILE A 136 10.69 5.60 0.36
N ASP A 137 11.62 5.39 -0.57
CA ASP A 137 12.72 6.31 -0.78
C ASP A 137 12.18 7.65 -1.31
N LEU A 138 12.47 8.72 -0.58
CA LEU A 138 12.10 10.09 -0.90
C LEU A 138 13.33 10.98 -1.14
N GLN A 139 14.50 10.36 -1.34
CA GLN A 139 15.68 11.04 -1.85
C GLN A 139 15.38 11.60 -3.26
N GLY A 140 16.14 12.61 -3.69
CA GLY A 140 15.93 13.24 -5.01
C GLY A 140 14.69 14.14 -5.17
N LEU A 141 13.76 14.16 -4.20
CA LEU A 141 12.73 15.20 -4.14
C LEU A 141 13.38 16.56 -3.83
N LYS A 142 13.14 17.55 -4.70
CA LYS A 142 13.61 18.92 -4.51
C LYS A 142 12.78 19.56 -3.39
N GLY A 143 13.45 20.15 -2.39
CA GLY A 143 12.79 20.75 -1.23
C GLY A 143 13.31 20.19 0.09
N ASN A 144 13.86 21.10 0.91
CA ASN A 144 14.69 20.97 2.11
C ASN A 144 16.17 20.61 1.89
N GLY A 145 16.89 21.58 1.31
CA GLY A 145 18.18 22.07 1.80
C GLY A 145 18.04 23.57 2.11
#